data_AF-A0A6G3XDX2-F1
#
_entry.id   AF-A0A6G3XDX2-F1
#
_cell.length_a   1.000
_cell.length_b   1.000
_cell.length_c   1.000
_cell.angle_alpha   90.00
_cell.angle_beta   90.00
_cell.angle_gamma   90.00
#
_symmetry.space_group_name_H-M   'P 1'
#
loop_
_entity.id
_entity.type
_entity.pdbx_description
1 polymer ?
#
loop_
_entity_poly.entity_id
_entity_poly.type
_entity_poly.pdbx_seq_one_letter_code
_entity_poly.pdbx_strand_id
1 'polypeptide(L)'
;VLFLAAGVVIHAAGTNSLAAMSRMGGLARRIPDAFWTMTVALLALAAIPPFAGFFSKEAVLVAAEHTALGDRSVAPAAAGWTILVAGLLAAVLTAAYAVRLWLLAFRGRGAEAPDHGKQPAAMTSVLWILAVPTIGFGLTAGMLGDWFDGHGLTPSLTTAVLSTGVTLIGGLVTYGAWRHTTALAARTPIGAVVAHPGAEPALVEAEAMTSHTAVYGTIAGAPDPADPGRLLLGPLHRHAATGFHLDALYTVLFVRPVQGAARLVRFLDREVVDTYVNGTGAVTRLLGTAVRRAQTGNVQTYVSALLAGSLVLAIAAVVFANVNAGS
;
A
#
# COMPACT_ATOMS: atom_id res chain seq x y z
N VAL A 1 4.25 -2.09 16.71
CA VAL A 1 3.22 -1.46 17.58
C VAL A 1 2.15 -0.72 16.77
N LEU A 2 2.51 0.26 15.94
CA LEU A 2 1.54 1.13 15.26
C LEU A 2 0.48 0.40 14.41
N PHE A 3 0.86 -0.59 13.61
CA PHE A 3 -0.11 -1.33 12.78
C PHE A 3 -1.13 -2.13 13.60
N LEU A 4 -0.69 -2.79 14.68
CA LEU A 4 -1.59 -3.51 15.56
C LEU A 4 -2.51 -2.56 16.31
N ALA A 5 -1.97 -1.43 16.80
CA ALA A 5 -2.79 -0.41 17.46
C ALA A 5 -3.80 0.19 16.48
N ALA A 6 -3.41 0.44 15.22
CA ALA A 6 -4.31 0.89 14.17
C ALA A 6 -5.41 -0.14 13.87
N GLY A 7 -5.09 -1.43 13.80
CA GLY A 7 -6.09 -2.50 13.61
C GLY A 7 -7.12 -2.53 14.75
N VAL A 8 -6.65 -2.34 15.99
CA VAL A 8 -7.48 -2.23 17.18
C VAL A 8 -8.39 -0.98 17.14
N VAL A 9 -7.86 0.16 16.71
CA VAL A 9 -8.61 1.41 16.50
C VAL A 9 -9.67 1.25 15.41
N ILE A 10 -9.31 0.65 14.27
CA ILE A 10 -10.22 0.39 13.14
C ILE A 10 -11.37 -0.52 13.55
N HIS A 11 -11.06 -1.59 14.28
CA HIS A 11 -12.08 -2.51 14.79
C HIS A 11 -13.04 -1.82 15.75
N ALA A 12 -12.54 -0.99 16.67
CA ALA A 12 -13.36 -0.25 17.62
C ALA A 12 -14.20 0.88 16.95
N ALA A 13 -13.66 1.52 15.90
CA ALA A 13 -14.35 2.56 15.16
C ALA A 13 -15.33 2.01 14.10
N GLY A 14 -15.21 0.73 13.72
CA GLY A 14 -16.00 0.13 12.64
C GLY A 14 -15.68 0.68 11.24
N THR A 15 -14.58 1.43 11.09
CA THR A 15 -14.19 2.08 9.84
C THR A 15 -12.67 2.22 9.77
N ASN A 16 -12.13 2.19 8.55
CA ASN A 16 -10.71 2.48 8.27
C ASN A 16 -10.49 3.92 7.80
N SER A 17 -11.55 4.72 7.69
CA SER A 17 -11.44 6.12 7.25
C SER A 17 -11.09 7.04 8.41
N LEU A 18 -9.92 7.67 8.31
CA LEU A 18 -9.46 8.67 9.28
C LEU A 18 -10.41 9.88 9.35
N ALA A 19 -11.04 10.25 8.24
CA ALA A 19 -12.02 11.34 8.16
C ALA A 19 -13.36 10.98 8.84
N ALA A 20 -13.67 9.68 8.95
CA ALA A 20 -14.80 9.22 9.73
C ALA A 20 -14.44 9.20 11.23
N MET A 21 -13.24 8.74 11.59
CA MET A 21 -12.75 8.74 12.99
C MET A 21 -12.67 10.15 13.60
N SER A 22 -12.29 11.16 12.81
CA SER A 22 -12.23 12.56 13.28
C SER A 22 -13.59 13.16 13.62
N ARG A 23 -14.68 12.52 13.17
CA ARG A 23 -16.06 12.86 13.51
C ARG A 23 -16.63 11.99 14.63
N MET A 24 -15.82 11.11 15.23
CA MET A 24 -16.22 10.26 16.35
C MET A 24 -15.64 10.79 17.66
N GLY A 25 -16.51 10.95 18.65
CA GLY A 25 -16.14 11.34 20.00
C GLY A 25 -15.83 10.12 20.89
N GLY A 26 -14.97 10.33 21.90
CA GLY A 26 -14.81 9.40 23.01
C GLY A 26 -13.99 8.13 22.74
N LEU A 27 -13.44 7.95 21.53
CA LEU A 27 -12.70 6.74 21.15
C LEU A 27 -11.51 6.45 22.09
N ALA A 28 -10.74 7.47 22.47
CA ALA A 28 -9.60 7.31 23.40
C ALA A 28 -9.99 6.72 24.77
N ARG A 29 -11.21 6.99 25.26
CA ARG A 29 -11.71 6.44 26.54
C ARG A 29 -12.18 5.01 26.41
N ARG A 30 -12.66 4.60 25.23
CA ARG A 30 -13.12 3.23 24.97
C ARG A 30 -11.96 2.25 24.78
N ILE A 31 -10.87 2.71 24.19
CA ILE A 31 -9.69 1.89 23.87
C ILE A 31 -8.40 2.46 24.50
N PRO A 32 -8.33 2.56 25.84
CA PRO A 32 -7.22 3.22 26.53
C PRO A 32 -5.87 2.54 26.26
N ASP A 33 -5.81 1.22 26.15
CA ASP A 33 -4.59 0.48 25.85
C ASP A 33 -4.03 0.82 24.47
N ALA A 34 -4.89 0.80 23.45
CA ALA A 34 -4.52 1.18 22.09
C ALA A 34 -4.12 2.67 22.01
N PHE A 35 -4.82 3.54 22.75
CA PHE A 35 -4.48 4.95 22.85
C PHE A 35 -3.06 5.15 23.42
N TRP A 36 -2.73 4.53 24.55
CA TRP A 36 -1.42 4.69 25.18
C TRP A 36 -0.30 4.07 24.35
N THR A 37 -0.49 2.83 23.88
CA THR A 37 0.52 2.13 23.08
C THR A 37 0.76 2.80 21.72
N MET A 38 -0.29 3.32 21.07
CA MET A 38 -0.15 4.12 19.86
C MET A 38 0.54 5.45 20.14
N THR A 39 0.23 6.12 21.25
CA THR A 39 0.89 7.38 21.64
C THR A 39 2.39 7.17 21.83
N VAL A 40 2.78 6.17 22.61
CA VAL A 40 4.19 5.80 22.81
C VAL A 40 4.88 5.49 21.48
N ALA A 41 4.23 4.71 20.62
CA ALA A 41 4.82 4.34 19.34
C ALA A 41 4.92 5.52 18.36
N LEU A 42 3.99 6.48 18.40
CA LEU A 42 4.06 7.71 17.60
C LEU A 42 5.12 8.67 18.13
N LEU A 43 5.31 8.77 19.46
CA LEU A 43 6.39 9.55 20.05
C LEU A 43 7.77 8.95 19.70
N ALA A 44 7.88 7.61 19.72
CA ALA A 44 9.07 6.90 19.26
C ALA A 44 9.34 7.15 17.77
N LEU A 45 8.31 7.08 16.92
CA LEU A 45 8.43 7.37 15.49
C LEU A 45 8.83 8.83 15.22
N ALA A 46 8.29 9.76 16.00
CA ALA A 46 8.64 11.18 15.98
C ALA A 46 10.04 11.47 16.52
N ALA A 47 10.77 10.48 17.04
CA ALA A 47 12.09 10.66 17.65
C ALA A 47 12.10 11.69 18.79
N ILE A 48 11.09 11.66 19.65
CA ILE A 48 11.08 12.49 20.85
C ILE A 48 11.91 11.80 21.94
N PRO A 49 12.83 12.50 22.63
CA PRO A 49 13.50 11.95 23.81
C PRO A 49 12.48 11.60 24.92
N PRO A 50 12.56 10.44 25.60
CA PRO A 50 13.68 9.48 25.64
C PRO A 50 13.44 8.20 24.81
N PHE A 51 12.61 8.20 23.76
CA PHE A 51 12.23 6.97 23.07
C PHE A 51 13.31 6.43 22.12
N ALA A 52 13.30 5.11 21.86
CA ALA A 52 14.29 4.42 21.02
C ALA A 52 14.52 5.05 19.63
N GLY A 53 13.46 5.58 19.01
CA GLY A 53 13.55 6.17 17.68
C GLY A 53 14.37 7.47 17.62
N PHE A 54 14.56 8.16 18.77
CA PHE A 54 15.47 9.31 18.87
C PHE A 54 16.90 8.88 18.56
N PHE A 55 17.44 7.91 19.30
CA PHE A 55 18.82 7.43 19.11
C PHE A 55 19.08 6.91 17.69
N SER A 56 18.12 6.20 17.10
CA SER A 56 18.26 5.69 15.73
C SER A 56 18.30 6.79 14.67
N LYS A 57 17.43 7.81 14.76
CA LYS A 57 17.47 8.94 13.82
C LYS A 57 18.68 9.84 14.07
N GLU A 58 19.02 10.03 15.33
CA GLU A 58 20.13 10.87 15.74
C GLU A 58 21.47 10.32 15.27
N ALA A 59 21.69 9.00 15.34
CA ALA A 59 22.88 8.36 14.80
C ALA A 59 23.08 8.64 13.30
N VAL A 60 21.99 8.64 12.51
CA VAL A 60 22.04 8.95 11.07
C VAL A 60 22.33 10.42 10.83
N LEU A 61 21.72 11.32 11.61
CA LEU A 61 21.95 12.77 11.49
C LEU A 61 23.39 13.15 11.89
N VAL A 62 23.90 12.58 12.98
CA VAL A 62 25.28 12.74 13.43
C VAL A 62 26.25 12.19 12.38
N ALA A 63 25.97 11.02 11.79
CA ALA A 63 26.82 10.48 10.72
C ALA A 63 26.82 11.37 9.46
N ALA A 64 25.66 11.95 9.11
CA ALA A 64 25.55 12.90 8.01
C ALA A 64 26.28 14.22 8.30
N GLU A 65 26.22 14.72 9.54
CA GLU A 65 26.94 15.92 9.99
C GLU A 65 28.45 15.76 9.88
N HIS A 66 29.01 14.68 10.43
CA HIS A 66 30.46 14.41 10.34
C HIS A 66 30.93 14.26 8.88
N THR A 67 30.07 13.72 8.01
CA THR A 67 30.37 13.62 6.57
C THR A 67 30.26 15.00 5.89
N ALA A 68 29.32 15.84 6.30
CA ALA A 68 29.11 17.19 5.77
C ALA A 68 30.23 18.16 6.15
N LEU A 69 30.78 18.02 7.36
CA LEU A 69 31.89 18.81 7.89
C LEU A 69 33.27 18.32 7.42
N GLY A 70 33.34 17.14 6.80
CA GLY A 70 34.56 16.58 6.21
C GLY A 70 35.39 15.70 7.15
N ASP A 71 34.86 15.36 8.33
CA ASP A 71 35.57 14.55 9.34
C ASP A 71 35.64 13.05 8.98
N ARG A 72 34.79 12.57 8.05
CA ARG A 72 34.78 11.19 7.56
C ARG A 72 34.85 11.14 6.04
N SER A 73 35.78 10.34 5.50
CA SER A 73 36.04 10.18 4.07
C SER A 73 35.09 9.22 3.33
N VAL A 74 33.92 8.91 3.90
CA VAL A 74 32.99 7.90 3.34
C VAL A 74 32.26 8.43 2.10
N ALA A 75 31.98 9.73 2.03
CA ALA A 75 31.27 10.35 0.91
C ALA A 75 31.64 11.84 0.76
N PRO A 76 31.33 12.46 -0.40
CA PRO A 76 31.54 13.90 -0.59
C PRO A 76 30.74 14.73 0.42
N ALA A 77 31.31 15.85 0.88
CA ALA A 77 30.65 16.75 1.83
C ALA A 77 29.25 17.23 1.35
N ALA A 78 29.10 17.43 0.03
CA ALA A 78 27.80 17.75 -0.57
C ALA A 78 26.73 16.68 -0.29
N ALA A 79 27.09 15.40 -0.35
CA ALA A 79 26.17 14.30 -0.02
C ALA A 79 25.78 14.34 1.47
N GLY A 80 26.73 14.59 2.36
CA GLY A 80 26.46 14.78 3.79
C GLY A 80 25.44 15.88 4.06
N TRP A 81 25.62 17.06 3.45
CA TRP A 81 24.67 18.18 3.55
C TRP A 81 23.28 17.82 3.02
N THR A 82 23.18 17.15 1.88
CA THR A 82 21.89 16.74 1.32
C THR A 82 21.13 15.79 2.25
N ILE A 83 21.83 14.81 2.84
CA ILE A 83 21.22 13.84 3.78
C ILE A 83 20.81 14.52 5.08
N LEU A 84 21.65 15.43 5.59
CA LEU A 84 21.35 16.16 6.83
C LEU A 84 20.11 17.04 6.67
N VAL A 85 20.04 17.85 5.60
CA VAL A 85 18.87 18.70 5.32
C VAL A 85 17.63 17.84 5.06
N ALA A 86 17.75 16.79 4.24
CA ALA A 86 16.64 15.87 3.98
C ALA A 86 16.15 15.17 5.26
N GLY A 87 17.07 14.76 6.14
CA GLY A 87 16.77 14.11 7.42
C GLY A 87 16.04 15.04 8.38
N LEU A 88 16.45 16.31 8.46
CA LEU A 88 15.76 17.31 9.27
C LEU A 88 14.36 17.63 8.74
N LEU A 89 14.21 17.79 7.42
CA LEU A 89 12.89 17.96 6.79
C LEU A 89 12.00 16.73 7.03
N ALA A 90 12.57 15.52 6.91
CA ALA A 90 11.86 14.29 7.21
C ALA A 90 11.44 14.23 8.70
N ALA A 91 12.24 14.76 9.63
CA ALA A 91 11.88 14.85 11.04
C ALA A 91 10.65 15.75 11.27
N VAL A 92 10.61 16.95 10.64
CA VAL A 92 9.41 17.83 10.66
C VAL A 92 8.19 17.09 10.16
N LEU A 93 8.29 16.51 8.96
CA LEU A 93 7.18 15.80 8.32
C LEU A 93 6.73 14.61 9.15
N THR A 94 7.67 13.91 9.80
CA THR A 94 7.36 12.78 10.68
C THR A 94 6.56 13.21 11.89
N ALA A 95 6.99 14.26 12.58
CA ALA A 95 6.25 14.80 13.71
C ALA A 95 4.86 15.30 13.27
N ALA A 96 4.80 15.98 12.13
CA ALA A 96 3.55 16.52 11.58
C ALA A 96 2.54 15.41 11.27
N TYR A 97 2.92 14.36 10.52
CA TYR A 97 1.96 13.29 10.21
C TYR A 97 1.62 12.45 11.45
N ALA A 98 2.55 12.25 12.40
CA ALA A 98 2.30 11.51 13.62
C ALA A 98 1.27 12.23 14.52
N VAL A 99 1.44 13.54 14.71
CA VAL A 99 0.50 14.39 15.44
C VAL A 99 -0.84 14.46 14.71
N ARG A 100 -0.84 14.64 13.39
CA ARG A 100 -2.07 14.63 12.57
C ARG A 100 -2.85 13.34 12.76
N LEU A 101 -2.20 12.19 12.67
CA LEU A 101 -2.82 10.88 12.87
C LEU A 101 -3.42 10.75 14.28
N TRP A 102 -2.65 11.11 15.31
CA TRP A 102 -3.10 11.02 16.69
C TRP A 102 -4.32 11.92 16.98
N LEU A 103 -4.32 13.15 16.46
CA LEU A 103 -5.42 14.10 16.63
C LEU A 103 -6.69 13.63 15.91
N LEU A 104 -6.57 13.22 14.65
CA LEU A 104 -7.73 12.79 13.85
C LEU A 104 -8.29 11.44 14.32
N ALA A 105 -7.47 10.54 14.86
CA ALA A 105 -7.93 9.27 15.40
C ALA A 105 -8.60 9.40 16.78
N PHE A 106 -8.04 10.19 17.70
CA PHE A 106 -8.43 10.16 19.11
C PHE A 106 -9.10 11.44 19.64
N ARG A 107 -8.98 12.56 18.92
CA ARG A 107 -9.53 13.87 19.33
C ARG A 107 -10.66 14.32 18.41
N GLY A 108 -11.34 13.36 17.79
CA GLY A 108 -12.51 13.63 16.97
C GLY A 108 -13.64 14.29 17.76
N ARG A 109 -14.42 15.13 17.05
CA ARG A 109 -15.57 15.86 17.61
C ARG A 109 -16.81 15.51 16.80
N GLY A 110 -17.68 14.71 17.39
CA GLY A 110 -18.97 14.32 16.82
C GLY A 110 -19.61 13.20 17.63
N ALA A 111 -20.46 12.39 16.99
CA ALA A 111 -21.23 11.34 17.65
C ALA A 111 -20.32 10.33 18.38
N GLU A 112 -20.82 9.72 19.46
CA GLU A 112 -20.08 8.66 20.13
C GLU A 112 -19.88 7.47 19.20
N ALA A 113 -18.68 6.88 19.24
CA ALA A 113 -18.40 5.67 18.46
C ALA A 113 -19.41 4.55 18.79
N PRO A 114 -19.81 3.70 17.83
CA PRO A 114 -20.69 2.58 18.13
C PRO A 114 -20.05 1.60 19.11
N ASP A 115 -20.85 0.97 19.98
CA ASP A 115 -20.35 -0.03 20.94
C ASP A 115 -20.24 -1.41 20.30
N HIS A 116 -19.01 -1.88 20.08
CA HIS A 116 -18.71 -3.20 19.53
C HIS A 116 -18.16 -4.18 20.60
N GLY A 117 -18.28 -3.83 21.89
CA GLY A 117 -17.83 -4.68 23.00
C GLY A 117 -16.35 -4.56 23.34
N LYS A 118 -15.94 -5.25 24.41
CA LYS A 118 -14.55 -5.24 24.91
C LYS A 118 -13.63 -6.07 24.00
N GLN A 119 -12.43 -5.56 23.78
CA GLN A 119 -11.42 -6.21 22.95
C GLN A 119 -10.89 -7.50 23.60
N PRO A 120 -10.49 -8.50 22.80
CA PRO A 120 -9.86 -9.71 23.32
C PRO A 120 -8.55 -9.36 24.07
N ALA A 121 -8.39 -9.90 25.28
CA ALA A 121 -7.20 -9.66 26.11
C ALA A 121 -5.88 -10.05 25.41
N ALA A 122 -5.94 -10.99 24.46
CA ALA A 122 -4.81 -11.40 23.63
C ALA A 122 -4.30 -10.27 22.70
N MET A 123 -5.17 -9.37 22.21
CA MET A 123 -4.72 -8.24 21.39
C MET A 123 -3.99 -7.19 22.25
N THR A 124 -4.52 -6.93 23.45
CA THR A 124 -3.93 -5.98 24.41
C THR A 124 -2.58 -6.46 24.92
N SER A 125 -2.42 -7.74 25.22
CA SER A 125 -1.13 -8.29 25.69
C SER A 125 -0.03 -8.13 24.64
N VAL A 126 -0.32 -8.42 23.37
CA VAL A 126 0.64 -8.25 22.27
C VAL A 126 1.04 -6.78 22.09
N LEU A 127 0.09 -5.84 22.22
CA LEU A 127 0.40 -4.41 22.14
C LEU A 127 1.41 -3.99 23.21
N TRP A 128 1.18 -4.38 24.46
CA TRP A 128 2.07 -4.05 25.57
C TRP A 128 3.41 -4.77 25.49
N ILE A 129 3.44 -6.05 25.09
CA ILE A 129 4.69 -6.80 24.85
C ILE A 129 5.58 -6.11 23.82
N LEU A 130 5.00 -5.44 22.81
CA LEU A 130 5.77 -4.68 21.82
C LEU A 130 6.07 -3.22 22.23
N ALA A 131 5.17 -2.60 23.00
CA ALA A 131 5.33 -1.21 23.44
C ALA A 131 6.37 -1.07 24.56
N VAL A 132 6.41 -2.01 25.51
CA VAL A 132 7.33 -1.96 26.66
C VAL A 132 8.80 -1.94 26.22
N PRO A 133 9.27 -2.81 25.29
CA PRO A 133 10.64 -2.73 24.78
C PRO A 133 10.94 -1.41 24.05
N THR A 134 9.95 -0.80 23.40
CA THR A 134 10.15 0.50 22.71
C THR A 134 10.46 1.62 23.71
N ILE A 135 9.83 1.59 24.89
CA ILE A 135 10.12 2.51 25.99
C ILE A 135 11.43 2.13 26.68
N GLY A 136 11.58 0.84 27.03
CA GLY A 136 12.71 0.30 27.76
C GLY A 136 14.02 0.53 27.03
N PHE A 137 14.06 0.25 25.73
CA PHE A 137 15.25 0.48 24.89
C PHE A 137 15.61 1.95 24.81
N GLY A 138 14.65 2.87 24.79
CA GLY A 138 14.93 4.30 24.81
C GLY A 138 15.64 4.75 26.10
N LEU A 139 15.20 4.22 27.25
CA LEU A 139 15.80 4.53 28.55
C LEU A 139 17.16 3.85 28.76
N THR A 140 17.35 2.64 28.23
CA THR A 140 18.60 1.87 28.38
C THR A 140 19.60 2.11 27.26
N ALA A 141 19.23 2.75 26.15
CA ALA A 141 20.12 3.02 25.01
C ALA A 141 21.39 3.78 25.41
N GLY A 142 21.29 4.73 26.35
CA GLY A 142 22.46 5.44 26.90
C GLY A 142 23.40 4.56 27.72
N MET A 143 22.90 3.46 28.30
CA MET A 143 23.69 2.47 29.04
C MET A 143 24.24 1.34 28.14
N LEU A 144 23.66 1.13 26.96
CA LEU A 144 24.11 0.17 25.95
C LEU A 144 25.09 0.78 24.92
N GLY A 145 25.65 1.96 25.18
CA GLY A 145 26.60 2.63 24.27
C GLY A 145 27.78 1.76 23.83
N ASP A 146 28.25 0.88 24.71
CA ASP A 146 29.35 -0.06 24.45
C ASP A 146 28.91 -1.29 23.62
N TRP A 147 27.61 -1.59 23.54
CA TRP A 147 27.07 -2.73 22.79
C TRP A 147 26.96 -2.45 21.27
N PHE A 148 26.99 -1.17 20.87
CA PHE A 148 26.86 -0.72 19.48
C PHE A 148 28.10 0.06 19.00
N ASP A 149 29.28 -0.56 19.10
CA ASP A 149 30.55 -0.06 18.56
C ASP A 149 30.93 1.38 19.00
N GLY A 150 30.85 1.67 20.30
CA GLY A 150 31.68 2.61 21.07
C GLY A 150 31.70 4.12 20.73
N HIS A 151 31.43 4.55 19.50
CA HIS A 151 31.62 5.94 19.04
C HIS A 151 30.56 6.41 18.02
N GLY A 152 29.59 5.55 17.64
CA GLY A 152 28.63 5.85 16.58
C GLY A 152 27.28 6.42 17.02
N LEU A 153 26.91 6.26 18.30
CA LEU A 153 25.55 6.55 18.78
C LEU A 153 25.44 7.71 19.76
N THR A 154 26.55 8.32 20.19
CA THR A 154 26.47 9.46 21.11
C THR A 154 25.84 10.65 20.39
N PRO A 155 24.64 11.09 20.82
CA PRO A 155 24.02 12.28 20.25
C PRO A 155 24.99 13.45 20.39
N SER A 156 25.32 14.12 19.30
CA SER A 156 25.96 15.42 19.44
C SER A 156 24.93 16.37 20.05
N LEU A 157 25.35 17.22 21.00
CA LEU A 157 24.42 18.13 21.67
C LEU A 157 23.77 19.10 20.67
N THR A 158 24.49 19.45 19.61
CA THR A 158 24.04 20.32 18.51
C THR A 158 22.96 19.64 17.67
N THR A 159 23.20 18.44 17.15
CA THR A 159 22.22 17.72 16.34
C THR A 159 21.01 17.31 17.15
N ALA A 160 21.18 16.93 18.42
CA ALA A 160 20.09 16.50 19.29
C ALA A 160 19.10 17.63 19.58
N VAL A 161 19.63 18.81 19.92
CA VAL A 161 18.80 20.01 20.17
C VAL A 161 18.12 20.44 18.88
N LEU A 162 18.83 20.42 17.76
CA LEU A 162 18.30 20.84 16.48
C LEU A 162 17.23 19.88 15.94
N SER A 163 17.47 18.57 15.97
CA SER A 163 16.54 17.53 15.53
C SER A 163 15.28 17.50 16.40
N THR A 164 15.44 17.61 17.72
CA THR A 164 14.32 17.69 18.67
C THR A 164 13.53 18.99 18.48
N GLY A 165 14.20 20.13 18.34
CA GLY A 165 13.55 21.42 18.11
C GLY A 165 12.71 21.44 16.83
N VAL A 166 13.28 20.96 15.73
CA VAL A 166 12.63 20.83 14.42
C VAL A 166 11.42 19.87 14.49
N THR A 167 11.55 18.75 15.20
CA THR A 167 10.46 17.81 15.49
C THR A 167 9.33 18.48 16.27
N LEU A 168 9.65 19.20 17.34
CA LEU A 168 8.67 19.91 18.16
C LEU A 168 7.95 20.99 17.35
N ILE A 169 8.66 21.72 16.48
CA ILE A 169 8.07 22.71 15.57
C ILE A 169 7.06 22.03 14.64
N GLY A 170 7.42 20.91 14.00
CA GLY A 170 6.51 20.18 13.10
C GLY A 170 5.23 19.73 13.80
N GLY A 171 5.36 19.20 15.01
CA GLY A 171 4.22 18.81 15.85
C GLY A 171 3.36 20.01 16.29
N LEU A 172 3.98 21.09 16.77
CA LEU A 172 3.30 22.29 17.25
C LEU A 172 2.57 23.03 16.12
N VAL A 173 3.21 23.16 14.95
CA VAL A 173 2.60 23.75 13.76
C VAL A 173 1.38 22.95 13.32
N THR A 174 1.47 21.61 13.33
CA THR A 174 0.35 20.74 12.98
C THR A 174 -0.78 20.84 14.00
N TYR A 175 -0.43 20.89 15.28
CA TYR A 175 -1.40 21.07 16.35
C TYR A 175 -2.10 22.44 16.29
N GLY A 176 -1.35 23.50 16.02
CA GLY A 176 -1.87 24.85 15.81
C GLY A 176 -2.80 24.92 14.60
N ALA A 177 -2.39 24.33 13.48
CA ALA A 177 -3.22 24.20 12.28
C ALA A 177 -4.53 23.45 12.58
N TRP A 178 -4.46 22.34 13.32
CA TRP A 178 -5.65 21.58 13.71
C TRP A 178 -6.57 22.36 14.65
N ARG A 179 -6.02 23.09 15.63
CA ARG A 179 -6.84 23.98 16.48
C ARG A 179 -7.55 25.05 15.66
N HIS A 180 -6.86 25.62 14.68
CA HIS A 180 -7.41 26.66 13.81
C HIS A 180 -8.50 26.10 12.88
N THR A 181 -8.26 24.98 12.20
CA THR A 181 -9.24 24.33 11.31
C THR A 181 -10.46 23.83 12.08
N THR A 182 -10.26 23.25 13.27
CA THR A 182 -11.39 22.81 14.11
C THR A 182 -12.21 23.98 14.66
N ALA A 183 -11.58 25.11 15.00
CA ALA A 183 -12.29 26.31 15.43
C ALA A 183 -13.13 26.93 14.29
N LEU A 184 -12.62 26.88 13.05
CA LEU A 184 -13.36 27.30 11.85
C LEU A 184 -14.51 26.35 11.53
N ALA A 185 -14.26 25.03 11.58
CA ALA A 185 -15.27 24.01 11.32
C ALA A 185 -16.41 24.05 12.34
N ALA A 186 -16.15 24.47 13.59
CA ALA A 186 -17.20 24.69 14.59
C ALA A 186 -18.04 25.95 14.35
N ARG A 187 -17.54 26.92 13.57
CA ARG A 187 -18.26 28.17 13.22
C ARG A 187 -19.16 28.02 12.00
N THR A 188 -18.83 27.12 11.09
CA THR A 188 -19.74 26.66 10.02
C THR A 188 -20.62 25.58 10.60
N PRO A 189 -21.93 25.78 10.81
CA PRO A 189 -22.77 24.77 11.43
C PRO A 189 -22.73 23.50 10.59
N ILE A 190 -22.08 22.46 11.11
CA ILE A 190 -22.15 21.11 10.57
C ILE A 190 -23.57 20.64 10.88
N GLY A 191 -24.47 20.79 9.91
CA GLY A 191 -25.81 20.21 9.97
C GLY A 191 -26.57 20.54 11.24
N ALA A 192 -26.79 21.82 11.54
CA ALA A 192 -27.94 22.20 12.35
C ALA A 192 -29.21 21.94 11.52
N VAL A 193 -29.51 20.66 11.26
CA VAL A 193 -30.89 20.24 11.07
C VAL A 193 -31.52 20.53 12.41
N VAL A 194 -32.36 21.56 12.43
CA VAL A 194 -33.18 21.95 13.57
C VAL A 194 -33.85 20.66 14.04
N ALA A 195 -33.44 20.14 15.20
CA ALA A 195 -34.20 19.10 15.87
C ALA A 195 -35.55 19.73 16.19
N HIS A 196 -36.54 19.53 15.31
CA HIS A 196 -37.90 19.93 15.58
C HIS A 196 -38.32 19.20 16.87
N PRO A 197 -38.68 19.93 17.95
CA PRO A 197 -39.12 19.30 19.18
C PRO A 197 -40.42 18.54 18.86
N GLY A 198 -40.33 17.22 18.63
CA GLY A 198 -41.46 16.37 18.27
C GLY A 198 -41.31 15.54 16.97
N ALA A 199 -40.21 15.64 16.22
CA ALA A 199 -40.00 14.78 15.05
C ALA A 199 -39.56 13.36 15.45
N GLU A 200 -40.07 12.34 14.77
CA GLU A 200 -39.67 10.94 15.00
C GLU A 200 -38.16 10.77 14.78
N PRO A 201 -37.42 10.10 15.69
CA PRO A 201 -35.96 9.96 15.62
C PRO A 201 -35.46 9.42 14.27
N ALA A 202 -36.22 8.51 13.66
CA ALA A 202 -35.89 7.89 12.38
C ALA A 202 -35.94 8.89 11.20
N LEU A 203 -36.83 9.89 11.23
CA LEU A 203 -36.94 10.90 10.18
C LEU A 203 -35.83 11.94 10.30
N VAL A 204 -35.47 12.32 11.53
CA VAL A 204 -34.34 13.22 11.80
C VAL A 204 -33.02 12.56 11.38
N GLU A 205 -32.85 11.26 11.62
CA GLU A 205 -31.69 10.50 11.14
C GLU A 205 -31.66 10.40 9.61
N ALA A 206 -32.79 10.09 8.97
CA ALA A 206 -32.87 10.02 7.52
C ALA A 206 -32.60 11.36 6.82
N GLU A 207 -33.08 12.47 7.40
CA GLU A 207 -32.88 13.83 6.89
C GLU A 207 -31.45 14.34 7.16
N ALA A 208 -30.87 13.99 8.31
CA ALA A 208 -29.45 14.23 8.60
C ALA A 208 -28.53 13.42 7.66
N MET A 209 -28.88 12.17 7.35
CA MET A 209 -28.12 11.32 6.42
C MET A 209 -28.20 11.83 4.97
N THR A 210 -29.37 12.29 4.51
CA THR A 210 -29.58 12.82 3.15
C THR A 210 -28.94 14.21 2.97
N SER A 211 -29.06 15.10 3.96
CA SER A 211 -28.37 16.40 3.94
C SER A 211 -26.85 16.25 4.05
N HIS A 212 -26.35 15.30 4.83
CA HIS A 212 -24.91 15.01 4.93
C HIS A 212 -24.35 14.38 3.65
N THR A 213 -25.08 13.47 2.98
CA THR A 213 -24.61 12.87 1.71
C THR A 213 -24.61 13.86 0.56
N ALA A 214 -25.57 14.78 0.50
CA ALA A 214 -25.63 15.81 -0.55
C ALA A 214 -24.50 16.86 -0.43
N VAL A 215 -24.05 17.19 0.79
CA VAL A 215 -23.02 18.22 1.02
C VAL A 215 -21.61 17.65 1.15
N TYR A 216 -21.46 16.45 1.73
CA TYR A 216 -20.16 15.89 2.08
C TYR A 216 -19.84 14.56 1.37
N GLY A 217 -20.78 13.93 0.66
CA GLY A 217 -20.61 12.59 0.10
C GLY A 217 -20.68 11.50 1.18
N THR A 218 -20.19 10.30 0.89
CA THR A 218 -20.14 9.20 1.89
C THR A 218 -19.24 9.60 3.06
N ILE A 219 -19.66 9.35 4.31
CA ILE A 219 -18.91 9.72 5.54
C ILE A 219 -17.45 9.21 5.51
N ALA A 220 -17.20 8.09 4.81
CA ALA A 220 -15.88 7.50 4.65
C ALA A 220 -14.97 8.19 3.60
N GLY A 221 -15.54 8.87 2.60
CA GLY A 221 -14.81 9.56 1.52
C GLY A 221 -14.88 11.09 1.57
N ALA A 222 -15.74 11.63 2.44
CA ALA A 222 -15.92 13.05 2.67
C ALA A 222 -14.63 13.69 3.19
N PRO A 223 -14.04 14.65 2.47
CA PRO A 223 -12.87 15.33 2.97
C PRO A 223 -13.21 16.07 4.27
N ASP A 224 -12.45 15.78 5.33
CA ASP A 224 -12.66 16.42 6.63
C ASP A 224 -12.19 17.89 6.59
N PRO A 225 -13.08 18.87 6.80
CA PRO A 225 -12.70 20.27 6.91
C PRO A 225 -11.74 20.53 8.08
N ALA A 226 -11.74 19.67 9.10
CA ALA A 226 -10.87 19.79 10.27
C ALA A 226 -9.44 19.26 10.05
N ASP A 227 -9.15 18.63 8.90
CA ASP A 227 -7.82 18.08 8.61
C ASP A 227 -6.75 19.19 8.52
N PRO A 228 -5.74 19.22 9.43
CA PRO A 228 -4.67 20.22 9.39
C PRO A 228 -3.82 20.12 8.11
N GLY A 229 -3.76 18.94 7.48
CA GLY A 229 -2.98 18.73 6.26
C GLY A 229 -3.41 19.60 5.09
N ARG A 230 -4.67 20.06 5.07
CA ARG A 230 -5.19 20.96 4.04
C ARG A 230 -4.62 22.37 4.16
N LEU A 231 -4.52 22.87 5.40
CA LEU A 231 -3.92 24.18 5.68
C LEU A 231 -2.41 24.15 5.45
N LEU A 232 -1.74 23.08 5.90
CA LEU A 232 -0.29 22.97 5.83
C LEU A 232 0.26 22.77 4.42
N LEU A 233 -0.39 21.92 3.62
CA LEU A 233 0.06 21.60 2.26
C LEU A 233 -0.59 22.48 1.18
N GLY A 234 -1.72 23.14 1.50
CA GLY A 234 -2.43 24.01 0.57
C GLY A 234 -2.72 23.31 -0.77
N PRO A 235 -2.29 23.86 -1.92
CA PRO A 235 -2.48 23.26 -3.24
C PRO A 235 -1.86 21.86 -3.39
N LEU A 236 -0.76 21.60 -2.69
CA LEU A 236 -0.05 20.31 -2.76
C LEU A 236 -0.83 19.19 -2.08
N HIS A 237 -1.80 19.51 -1.21
CA HIS A 237 -2.61 18.52 -0.50
C HIS A 237 -3.30 17.54 -1.46
N ARG A 238 -3.84 18.05 -2.58
CA ARG A 238 -4.55 17.21 -3.56
C ARG A 238 -3.62 16.18 -4.20
N HIS A 239 -2.39 16.57 -4.50
CA HIS A 239 -1.39 15.69 -5.10
C HIS A 239 -0.87 14.68 -4.07
N ALA A 240 -0.60 15.13 -2.84
CA ALA A 240 -0.17 14.25 -1.76
C ALA A 240 -1.24 13.20 -1.40
N ALA A 241 -2.51 13.58 -1.41
CA ALA A 241 -3.63 12.67 -1.12
C ALA A 241 -3.78 11.54 -2.15
N THR A 242 -3.33 11.74 -3.39
CA THR A 242 -3.32 10.73 -4.46
C THR A 242 -1.94 10.07 -4.66
N GLY A 243 -1.07 10.11 -3.66
CA GLY A 243 0.27 9.49 -3.73
C GLY A 243 1.19 10.14 -4.78
N PHE A 244 1.07 11.46 -4.97
CA PHE A 244 1.79 12.22 -5.99
C PHE A 244 1.62 11.70 -7.43
N HIS A 245 0.53 10.97 -7.69
CA HIS A 245 0.24 10.33 -8.99
C HIS A 245 1.29 9.28 -9.41
N LEU A 246 2.10 8.78 -8.47
CA LEU A 246 3.08 7.73 -8.75
C LEU A 246 2.41 6.44 -9.21
N ASP A 247 1.25 6.10 -8.65
CA ASP A 247 0.47 4.92 -9.06
C ASP A 247 -0.02 5.05 -10.52
N ALA A 248 -0.44 6.26 -10.92
CA ALA A 248 -0.85 6.53 -12.28
C ALA A 248 0.35 6.44 -13.24
N LEU A 249 1.49 7.02 -12.85
CA LEU A 249 2.74 6.92 -13.62
C LEU A 249 3.18 5.46 -13.76
N TYR A 250 3.18 4.68 -12.68
CA TYR A 250 3.52 3.27 -12.69
C TYR A 250 2.58 2.46 -13.58
N THR A 251 1.28 2.78 -13.52
CA THR A 251 0.26 2.13 -14.36
C THR A 251 0.51 2.41 -15.85
N VAL A 252 0.88 3.63 -16.20
CA VAL A 252 1.16 4.03 -17.58
C VAL A 252 2.48 3.44 -18.08
N LEU A 253 3.54 3.50 -17.27
CA LEU A 253 4.89 3.08 -17.65
C LEU A 253 5.07 1.56 -17.66
N PHE A 254 4.47 0.84 -16.72
CA PHE A 254 4.73 -0.58 -16.53
C PHE A 254 3.48 -1.44 -16.75
N VAL A 255 2.37 -1.13 -16.08
CA VAL A 255 1.20 -2.02 -16.09
C VAL A 255 0.54 -2.09 -17.48
N ARG A 256 0.25 -0.95 -18.12
CA ARG A 256 -0.41 -0.92 -19.43
C ARG A 256 0.41 -1.58 -20.54
N PRO A 257 1.73 -1.34 -20.65
CA PRO A 257 2.58 -2.03 -21.63
C PRO A 257 2.62 -3.53 -21.41
N VAL A 258 2.79 -4.00 -20.17
CA VAL A 258 2.82 -5.43 -19.85
C VAL A 258 1.48 -6.09 -20.18
N GLN A 259 0.35 -5.47 -19.84
CA GLN A 259 -0.97 -5.96 -20.23
C GLN A 259 -1.18 -5.94 -21.74
N GLY A 260 -0.65 -4.94 -22.44
CA GLY A 260 -0.65 -4.87 -23.91
C GLY A 260 0.12 -6.03 -24.53
N ALA A 261 1.33 -6.30 -24.05
CA ALA A 261 2.15 -7.43 -24.47
C ALA A 261 1.45 -8.77 -24.18
N ALA A 262 0.85 -8.94 -23.00
CA ALA A 262 0.10 -10.15 -22.65
C ALA A 262 -1.10 -10.37 -23.60
N ARG A 263 -1.81 -9.29 -23.98
CA ARG A 263 -2.89 -9.37 -24.98
C ARG A 263 -2.37 -9.76 -26.36
N LEU A 264 -1.21 -9.23 -26.77
CA LEU A 264 -0.58 -9.60 -28.03
C LEU A 264 -0.16 -11.07 -28.05
N VAL A 265 0.47 -11.56 -26.99
CA VAL A 265 0.85 -12.97 -26.85
C VAL A 265 -0.38 -13.87 -26.95
N ARG A 266 -1.46 -13.53 -26.22
CA ARG A 266 -2.72 -14.28 -26.27
C ARG A 266 -3.40 -14.23 -27.65
N PHE A 267 -3.25 -13.13 -28.37
CA PHE A 267 -3.74 -13.03 -29.75
C PHE A 267 -2.96 -13.96 -30.68
N LEU A 268 -1.62 -13.93 -30.60
CA LEU A 268 -0.76 -14.81 -31.39
C LEU A 268 -1.01 -16.29 -31.10
N ASP A 269 -1.18 -16.65 -29.83
CA ASP A 269 -1.51 -18.02 -29.42
C ASP A 269 -2.82 -18.49 -30.09
N ARG A 270 -3.87 -17.68 -30.00
CA ARG A 270 -5.17 -18.03 -30.58
C ARG A 270 -5.19 -18.05 -32.11
N GLU A 271 -4.60 -17.06 -32.76
CA GLU A 271 -4.70 -16.97 -34.22
C GLU A 271 -3.68 -17.85 -34.93
N VAL A 272 -2.50 -18.02 -34.35
CA VAL A 272 -1.43 -18.80 -34.97
C VAL A 272 -1.50 -20.23 -34.47
N VAL A 273 -1.35 -20.45 -33.16
CA VAL A 273 -1.20 -21.80 -32.60
C VAL A 273 -2.48 -22.61 -32.78
N ASP A 274 -3.65 -22.07 -32.42
CA ASP A 274 -4.90 -22.83 -32.59
C ASP A 274 -5.21 -23.11 -34.07
N THR A 275 -4.92 -22.17 -34.97
CA THR A 275 -5.14 -22.37 -36.42
C THR A 275 -4.24 -23.48 -36.95
N TYR A 276 -2.96 -23.52 -36.56
CA TYR A 276 -2.05 -24.59 -36.95
C TYR A 276 -2.51 -25.96 -36.43
N VAL A 277 -2.93 -26.05 -35.16
CA VAL A 277 -3.39 -27.30 -34.56
C VAL A 277 -4.69 -27.78 -35.20
N ASN A 278 -5.68 -26.89 -35.35
CA ASN A 278 -6.97 -27.21 -35.97
C ASN A 278 -6.81 -27.56 -37.46
N GLY A 279 -5.92 -26.86 -38.17
CA GLY A 279 -5.57 -27.16 -39.55
C GLY A 279 -4.99 -28.57 -39.70
N THR A 280 -4.06 -28.94 -38.82
CA THR A 280 -3.48 -30.29 -38.80
C THR A 280 -4.56 -31.35 -38.56
N GLY A 281 -5.46 -31.13 -37.59
CA GLY A 281 -6.59 -32.02 -37.34
C GLY A 281 -7.57 -32.13 -38.52
N ALA A 282 -7.80 -31.03 -39.24
CA ALA A 282 -8.67 -31.02 -40.42
C ALA A 282 -8.05 -31.82 -41.58
N VAL A 283 -6.75 -31.68 -41.83
CA VAL A 283 -6.03 -32.46 -42.85
C VAL A 283 -6.10 -33.96 -42.56
N THR A 284 -5.84 -34.37 -41.32
CA THR A 284 -5.91 -35.79 -40.93
C THR A 284 -7.32 -36.36 -41.13
N ARG A 285 -8.37 -35.60 -40.78
CA ARG A 285 -9.77 -36.03 -41.01
C ARG A 285 -10.10 -36.12 -42.50
N LEU A 286 -9.66 -35.16 -43.30
CA LEU A 286 -9.85 -35.18 -44.76
C LEU A 286 -9.21 -36.44 -45.37
N LEU A 287 -7.95 -36.73 -45.03
CA LEU A 287 -7.27 -37.96 -45.47
C LEU A 287 -8.04 -39.21 -45.04
N GLY A 288 -8.47 -39.30 -43.77
CA GLY A 288 -9.28 -40.42 -43.30
C GLY A 288 -10.61 -40.58 -44.06
N THR A 289 -11.28 -39.48 -44.40
CA THR A 289 -12.51 -39.53 -45.21
C THR A 289 -12.26 -39.93 -46.67
N ALA A 290 -11.14 -39.51 -47.25
CA ALA A 290 -10.74 -39.90 -48.60
C ALA A 290 -10.44 -41.40 -48.66
N VAL A 291 -9.65 -41.91 -47.71
CA VAL A 291 -9.36 -43.35 -47.58
C VAL A 291 -10.64 -44.15 -47.37
N ARG A 292 -11.54 -43.69 -46.50
CA ARG A 292 -12.84 -44.35 -46.29
C ARG A 292 -13.70 -44.38 -47.55
N ARG A 293 -13.74 -43.29 -48.34
CA ARG A 293 -14.48 -43.27 -49.62
C ARG A 293 -13.88 -44.20 -50.66
N ALA A 294 -12.57 -44.44 -50.63
CA ALA A 294 -11.91 -45.41 -51.51
C ALA A 294 -12.29 -46.86 -51.18
N GLN A 295 -12.78 -47.14 -49.95
CA GLN A 295 -13.29 -48.44 -49.55
C GLN A 295 -14.77 -48.58 -49.95
N THR A 296 -15.03 -48.98 -51.20
CA THR A 296 -16.38 -49.08 -51.77
C THR A 296 -17.08 -50.42 -51.50
N GLY A 297 -16.41 -51.38 -50.85
CA GLY A 297 -16.96 -52.70 -50.53
C GLY A 297 -17.07 -53.66 -51.72
N ASN A 298 -16.65 -53.24 -52.93
CA ASN A 298 -16.66 -54.08 -54.12
C ASN A 298 -15.38 -54.94 -54.20
N VAL A 299 -15.53 -56.26 -54.09
CA VAL A 299 -14.42 -57.24 -54.11
C VAL A 299 -13.59 -57.14 -55.40
N GLN A 300 -14.21 -56.82 -56.54
CA GLN A 300 -13.51 -56.70 -57.82
C GLN A 300 -12.56 -55.50 -57.86
N THR A 301 -12.91 -54.40 -57.18
CA THR A 301 -12.07 -53.22 -57.04
C THR A 301 -10.85 -53.51 -56.15
N TYR A 302 -11.01 -54.32 -55.10
CA TYR A 302 -9.90 -54.73 -54.25
C TYR A 302 -8.93 -55.67 -54.97
N VAL A 303 -9.42 -56.65 -55.72
CA VAL A 303 -8.56 -57.60 -56.46
C VAL A 303 -7.77 -56.88 -57.55
N SER A 304 -8.41 -55.97 -58.30
CA SER A 304 -7.73 -55.17 -59.32
C SER A 304 -6.68 -54.22 -58.71
N ALA A 305 -6.99 -53.57 -57.59
CA ALA A 305 -6.03 -52.74 -56.86
C ALA A 305 -4.85 -53.57 -56.32
N LEU A 306 -5.08 -54.79 -55.84
CA LEU A 306 -4.04 -55.68 -55.31
C LEU A 306 -3.11 -56.19 -56.42
N LEU A 307 -3.65 -56.58 -57.57
CA LEU A 307 -2.86 -56.97 -58.75
C LEU A 307 -2.04 -55.80 -59.31
N ALA A 308 -2.64 -54.61 -59.39
CA ALA A 308 -1.91 -53.41 -59.80
C ALA A 308 -0.79 -53.05 -58.81
N GLY A 309 -1.08 -53.11 -57.50
CA GLY A 309 -0.11 -52.85 -56.45
C GLY A 309 1.05 -53.84 -56.42
N SER A 310 0.78 -55.14 -56.60
CA SER A 310 1.82 -56.17 -56.66
C SER A 310 2.70 -56.02 -57.90
N LEU A 311 2.11 -55.65 -59.05
CA LEU A 311 2.87 -55.35 -60.26
C LEU A 311 3.79 -54.14 -60.07
N VAL A 312 3.29 -53.05 -59.48
CA VAL A 312 4.09 -51.85 -59.20
C VAL A 312 5.22 -52.17 -58.23
N LEU A 313 4.96 -52.93 -57.16
CA LEU A 313 6.00 -53.37 -56.22
C LEU A 313 7.03 -54.27 -56.89
N ALA A 314 6.62 -55.18 -57.78
CA ALA A 314 7.53 -56.03 -58.53
C ALA A 314 8.44 -55.20 -59.45
N ILE A 315 7.88 -54.22 -60.17
CA ILE A 315 8.66 -53.32 -61.02
C ILE A 315 9.63 -52.49 -60.16
N ALA A 316 9.16 -51.92 -59.05
CA ALA A 316 10.00 -51.13 -58.15
C ALA A 316 11.13 -51.98 -57.56
N ALA A 317 10.86 -53.23 -57.17
CA ALA A 317 11.86 -54.16 -56.67
C ALA A 317 12.88 -54.54 -57.75
N VAL A 318 12.45 -54.79 -58.99
CA VAL A 318 13.35 -55.07 -60.12
C VAL A 318 14.22 -53.86 -60.45
N VAL A 319 13.64 -52.65 -60.46
CA VAL A 319 14.40 -51.41 -60.67
C VAL A 319 15.41 -51.22 -59.53
N PHE A 320 14.99 -51.37 -58.28
CA PHE A 320 15.88 -51.26 -57.12
C PHE A 320 17.00 -52.32 -57.12
N ALA A 321 16.68 -53.56 -57.49
CA ALA A 321 17.65 -54.64 -57.62
C ALA A 321 18.64 -54.38 -58.78
N ASN A 322 18.18 -53.88 -59.93
CA ASN A 322 19.04 -53.50 -61.04
C ASN A 322 19.93 -52.29 -60.71
N VAL A 323 19.42 -51.34 -59.92
CA VAL A 323 20.22 -50.21 -59.42
C VAL A 323 21.31 -50.68 -58.45
N ASN A 324 21.00 -51.64 -57.56
CA ASN A 324 21.99 -52.19 -56.60
C ASN A 324 22.92 -53.25 -57.18
N ALA A 325 22.56 -53.92 -58.27
CA ALA A 325 23.43 -54.86 -58.98
C ALA A 325 24.45 -54.15 -59.91
N GLY A 326 24.28 -52.84 -60.11
CA GLY A 326 25.18 -51.97 -60.88
C GLY A 326 26.22 -51.21 -60.04
N SER A 327 26.30 -51.47 -58.73
CA SER A 327 27.36 -51.03 -57.81
C SER A 327 28.24 -52.20 -57.41
#